data_AF-A0A5C7LP41-F1
#
_entry.id   AF-A0A5C7LP41-F1
#
_cell.length_a   1.000
_cell.length_b   1.000
_cell.length_c   1.000
_cell.angle_alpha   90.00
_cell.angle_beta   90.00
_cell.angle_gamma   90.00
#
_symmetry.space_group_name_H-M   'P 1'
#
loop_
_entity.id
_entity.type
_entity.pdbx_description
1 polymer ?
#
loop_
_entity_poly.entity_id
_entity_poly.type
_entity_poly.pdbx_seq_one_letter_code
_entity_poly.pdbx_strand_id
1 'polypeptide(L)' 'MKSDLEVTLEFLLRAAEDAPLRTRVSILRTAAEFCGVQQEAANLHQIANDLERADRLCREFKFSTPSPITKPNPKK' A
#
# COMPACT_ATOMS: atom_id res chain seq x y z
N MET A 1 21.73 -21.24 -12.25
CA MET A 1 21.77 -19.94 -12.95
C MET A 1 20.39 -19.34 -12.80
N LYS A 2 20.28 -18.09 -12.32
CA LYS A 2 19.00 -17.38 -12.30
C LYS A 2 18.62 -16.99 -13.73
N SER A 3 17.33 -16.99 -14.05
CA SER A 3 16.84 -16.48 -15.32
C SER A 3 16.92 -14.95 -15.37
N ASP A 4 16.94 -14.36 -16.57
CA ASP A 4 16.91 -12.91 -16.75
C ASP A 4 15.66 -12.28 -16.11
N LEU A 5 14.55 -13.02 -16.10
CA LEU A 5 13.31 -12.61 -15.45
C LEU A 5 13.46 -12.53 -13.92
N GLU A 6 14.09 -13.53 -13.30
CA GLU A 6 14.35 -13.52 -11.85
C GLU A 6 15.26 -12.36 -11.44
N VAL A 7 16.31 -12.10 -12.23
CA VAL A 7 17.22 -10.96 -11.98
C VAL A 7 16.48 -9.63 -12.11
N THR A 8 15.62 -9.50 -13.12
CA THR A 8 14.80 -8.31 -13.33
C THR A 8 13.81 -8.10 -12.19
N LEU A 9 13.13 -9.16 -11.73
CA LEU A 9 12.19 -9.09 -10.61
C LEU A 9 12.90 -8.73 -9.30
N GLU A 10 14.07 -9.31 -9.01
CA GLU A 10 14.86 -8.94 -7.82
C GLU A 10 15.27 -7.47 -7.85
N PHE A 11 15.67 -6.96 -9.01
CA PHE A 11 16.01 -5.55 -9.17
C PHE A 11 14.79 -4.65 -8.95
N LEU A 12 13.65 -4.98 -9.56
CA LEU A 12 12.42 -4.22 -9.41
C LEU A 12 11.91 -4.22 -7.96
N LEU A 13 11.98 -5.37 -7.28
CA LEU A 13 11.57 -5.50 -5.88
C LEU A 13 12.46 -4.69 -4.94
N ARG A 14 13.78 -4.65 -5.17
CA ARG A 14 14.69 -3.76 -4.43
C ARG A 14 14.41 -2.29 -4.71
N ALA A 15 14.25 -1.92 -5.97
CA ALA A 15 13.95 -0.53 -6.35
C ALA A 15 12.57 -0.07 -5.85
N ALA A 16 11.65 -1.00 -5.59
CA ALA A 16 10.34 -0.70 -5.06
C ALA A 16 10.39 -0.10 -3.64
N GLU A 17 11.40 -0.38 -2.83
CA GLU A 17 11.47 0.12 -1.44
C GLU A 17 11.39 1.66 -1.38
N ASP A 18 12.07 2.34 -2.30
CA ASP A 18 12.13 3.80 -2.39
C ASP A 18 11.08 4.39 -3.35
N ALA A 19 10.31 3.55 -4.03
CA ALA A 19 9.37 4.00 -5.04
C ALA A 19 8.04 4.51 -4.44
N PRO A 20 7.32 5.40 -5.14
CA PRO A 20 5.96 5.78 -4.77
C PRO A 20 5.05 4.55 -4.62
N LEU A 21 4.08 4.63 -3.70
CA LEU A 21 3.22 3.48 -3.35
C LEU A 21 2.50 2.87 -4.56
N ARG A 22 2.02 3.68 -5.50
CA ARG A 22 1.41 3.17 -6.74
C ARG A 22 2.37 2.29 -7.55
N THR A 23 3.63 2.70 -7.64
CA THR A 23 4.68 1.93 -8.33
C THR A 23 4.95 0.62 -7.61
N ARG A 24 5.04 0.64 -6.28
CA ARG A 24 5.21 -0.56 -5.44
C ARG A 24 4.10 -1.59 -5.67
N VAL A 25 2.86 -1.12 -5.65
CA VAL A 25 1.67 -1.96 -5.91
C VAL A 25 1.74 -2.57 -7.31
N SER A 26 2.12 -1.77 -8.33
CA SER A 26 2.27 -2.29 -9.70
C SER A 26 3.34 -3.36 -9.78
N ILE A 27 4.51 -3.14 -9.18
CA ILE A 27 5.62 -4.11 -9.17
C ILE A 27 5.19 -5.41 -8.49
N LEU A 28 4.50 -5.35 -7.35
CA LEU A 28 4.01 -6.54 -6.65
C LEU A 28 2.99 -7.32 -7.47
N ARG A 29 2.08 -6.64 -8.18
CA ARG A 29 1.12 -7.29 -9.08
C ARG A 29 1.81 -7.97 -10.26
N THR A 30 2.76 -7.28 -10.89
CA THR A 30 3.57 -7.86 -11.97
C THR A 30 4.38 -9.06 -11.46
N ALA A 31 5.02 -8.96 -10.30
CA ALA A 31 5.74 -10.09 -9.69
C ALA A 31 4.83 -11.29 -9.44
N ALA A 32 3.57 -11.07 -9.04
CA ALA A 32 2.59 -12.13 -8.86
C ALA A 32 2.22 -12.82 -10.19
N GLU A 33 2.07 -12.06 -11.27
CA GLU A 33 1.75 -12.59 -12.62
C GLU A 33 2.87 -13.48 -13.17
N PHE A 34 4.12 -13.14 -12.89
CA PHE A 34 5.29 -13.91 -13.32
C PHE A 34 5.69 -15.01 -12.32
N CYS A 35 5.05 -15.05 -11.15
CA CYS A 35 5.34 -16.06 -10.16
C CYS A 35 4.75 -17.41 -10.57
N GLY A 36 5.61 -18.41 -10.77
CA GLY A 36 5.19 -19.78 -11.10
C GLY A 36 4.56 -20.55 -9.93
N VAL A 37 4.59 -19.98 -8.72
CA VAL A 37 4.07 -20.61 -7.49
C VAL A 37 2.79 -19.91 -7.06
N GLN A 38 1.65 -20.59 -7.17
CA GLN A 38 0.34 -20.01 -6.87
C GLN A 38 0.24 -19.38 -5.47
N GLN A 39 0.83 -20.03 -4.47
CA GLN A 39 0.81 -19.53 -3.09
C GLN A 39 1.58 -18.21 -2.94
N GLU A 40 2.72 -18.09 -3.61
CA GLU A 40 3.54 -16.88 -3.58
C GLU A 40 2.87 -15.75 -4.38
N ALA A 41 2.28 -16.06 -5.54
CA ALA A 41 1.49 -15.13 -6.32
C ALA A 41 0.31 -14.56 -5.49
N ALA A 42 -0.42 -15.42 -4.78
CA ALA A 42 -1.50 -15.01 -3.90
C ALA A 42 -1.01 -14.09 -2.77
N ASN A 43 0.15 -14.40 -2.18
CA ASN A 43 0.76 -13.55 -1.15
C ASN A 43 1.14 -12.16 -1.70
N LEU A 44 1.76 -12.11 -2.88
CA LEU A 44 2.13 -10.85 -3.54
C LEU A 44 0.89 -9.99 -3.86
N HIS A 45 -0.19 -10.60 -4.34
CA HIS A 45 -1.46 -9.92 -4.54
C HIS A 45 -2.06 -9.38 -3.23
N GLN A 46 -2.00 -10.18 -2.16
CA GLN A 46 -2.50 -9.77 -0.85
C GLN A 46 -1.75 -8.53 -0.34
N ILE A 47 -0.41 -8.54 -0.40
CA ILE A 47 0.42 -7.39 0.00
C ILE A 47 0.07 -6.15 -0.84
N ALA A 48 -0.08 -6.29 -2.15
CA ALA A 48 -0.46 -5.18 -3.03
C ALA A 48 -1.82 -4.57 -2.64
N ASN A 49 -2.80 -5.41 -2.33
CA ASN A 49 -4.13 -4.98 -1.90
C ASN A 49 -4.11 -4.30 -0.53
N ASP A 50 -3.32 -4.81 0.41
CA ASP A 50 -3.20 -4.23 1.75
C ASP A 50 -2.53 -2.85 1.70
N LEU A 51 -1.53 -2.65 0.82
CA LEU A 51 -0.92 -1.34 0.59
C LEU A 51 -1.90 -0.33 0.01
N GLU A 52 -2.68 -0.70 -1.02
CA GLU A 52 -3.72 0.18 -1.57
C GLU A 52 -4.80 0.51 -0.54
N ARG A 53 -5.19 -0.46 0.28
CA ARG A 53 -6.15 -0.25 1.36
C ARG A 53 -5.61 0.74 2.40
N ALA A 54 -4.36 0.56 2.83
CA ALA A 54 -3.73 1.45 3.79
C ALA A 54 -3.62 2.88 3.24
N ASP A 55 -3.18 3.07 1.99
CA ASP A 55 -3.13 4.38 1.33
C ASP A 55 -4.51 5.05 1.30
N ARG A 56 -5.55 4.28 0.95
CA ARG A 56 -6.93 4.77 0.96
C ARG A 56 -7.37 5.23 2.34
N LEU A 57 -7.16 4.40 3.38
CA LEU A 57 -7.52 4.73 4.75
C LEU A 57 -6.78 5.98 5.24
N CYS A 58 -5.49 6.12 4.94
CA CYS A 58 -4.72 7.31 5.28
C CYS A 58 -5.28 8.58 4.63
N ARG A 59 -5.76 8.50 3.38
CA ARG A 59 -6.37 9.64 2.67
C ARG A 59 -7.77 9.97 3.17
N GLU A 60 -8.53 8.95 3.55
CA GLU A 60 -9.88 9.09 4.07
C GLU A 60 -9.90 9.53 5.54
N PHE A 61 -8.78 9.37 6.25
CA PHE A 61 -8.64 9.79 7.64
C PHE A 61 -8.80 11.31 7.77
N LYS A 62 -9.97 11.74 8.22
CA LYS A 62 -10.25 13.13 8.60
C LYS A 62 -10.10 13.26 10.10
N PHE A 63 -9.20 14.13 10.55
CA PHE A 63 -9.16 14.56 11.95
C PHE A 63 -10.45 15.34 12.26
N SER A 64 -11.36 14.72 12.99
CA SER A 64 -12.48 15.43 13.61
C SER A 64 -11.95 16.16 14.85
N THR A 65 -11.64 17.44 14.72
CA THR A 65 -11.39 18.27 15.91
C THR A 65 -12.69 18.38 16.70
N PRO A 66 -12.69 18.11 18.03
CA PRO A 66 -13.89 18.34 18.84
C PRO A 66 -14.31 19.79 18.67
N SER A 67 -15.57 20.00 18.25
CA SER A 67 -16.17 21.33 18.14
C SER A 67 -15.99 22.07 19.46
N PRO A 68 -15.58 23.35 19.46
CA PRO A 68 -15.39 24.09 20.71
C PRO A 68 -16.70 24.04 21.50
N ILE A 69 -16.61 23.51 22.74
CA ILE A 69 -17.73 23.48 23.67
C ILE A 69 -18.10 24.93 23.97
N THR A 70 -19.14 25.43 23.31
CA THR A 70 -19.70 26.74 23.58
C THR A 70 -20.23 26.70 25.01
N LYS A 71 -19.52 27.34 25.94
CA LYS A 71 -19.98 27.45 27.33
C LYS A 71 -21.35 28.12 27.33
N PRO A 72 -22.39 27.53 27.95
CA PRO A 72 -23.69 28.16 28.03
C PRO A 72 -23.56 29.48 28.80
N ASN A 73 -24.07 30.55 28.19
CA ASN A 73 -24.08 31.89 28.75
C ASN A 73 -24.94 31.87 30.04
N PRO A 74 -24.42 32.24 31.23
CA PRO A 74 -25.24 32.32 32.42
C PRO A 74 -26.16 33.54 32.26
N LYS A 75 -27.44 33.30 31.94
CA LYS A 75 -28.44 34.36 31.91
C LYS A 75 -28.63 34.89 33.34
N LYS A 76 -28.53 36.21 33.45
CA LYS A 76 -28.81 37.05 34.62
C LYS A 76 -30.23 36.86 35.14
#